data_AF-A0A945I3L0-F1
#
_entry.id   AF-A0A945I3L0-F1
#
_cell.length_a   1.000
_cell.length_b   1.000
_cell.length_c   1.000
_cell.angle_alpha   90.00
_cell.angle_beta   90.00
_cell.angle_gamma   90.00
#
_symmetry.space_group_name_H-M   'P 1'
#
loop_
_entity.id
_entity.type
_entity.pdbx_description
1 polymer ?
#
loop_
_entity_poly.entity_id
_entity_poly.type
_entity_poly.pdbx_seq_one_letter_code
_entity_poly.pdbx_strand_id
1 'polypeptide(L)'
;MKTVPLLLLLLNYPEDWVKYYFEKQFYNGTDFVVSLTPTLRKPYLWNKLQETVGLKSNQLMFLNESREAKLHNGLSIPIYGPAGEAYVVSYASSQPNPDIEAHLPTLRTLAYQFYSAFGDLAGLEDIVPSIKLTSRELECLTWAAEGKSAW
;
A
#
# COMPACT_ATOMS: atom_id res chain seq x y z
N MET A 1 -1.82 -24.52 2.03
CA MET A 1 -1.92 -23.35 2.92
C MET A 1 -1.57 -22.12 2.11
N LYS A 2 -2.52 -21.22 1.85
CA LYS A 2 -2.19 -19.89 1.32
C LYS A 2 -1.65 -19.09 2.51
N THR A 3 -0.34 -19.00 2.62
CA THR A 3 0.30 -18.04 3.53
C THR A 3 -0.10 -16.65 3.06
N VAL A 4 -0.94 -15.98 3.85
CA VAL A 4 -1.07 -14.53 3.74
C VAL A 4 0.34 -14.00 4.00
N PRO A 5 0.95 -13.20 3.11
CA PRO A 5 2.26 -12.61 3.40
C PRO A 5 2.12 -11.88 4.72
N LEU A 6 3.07 -12.07 5.63
CA LEU A 6 3.07 -11.40 6.92
C LEU A 6 2.93 -9.89 6.65
N LEU A 7 1.76 -9.32 6.94
CA LEU A 7 1.53 -7.89 6.77
C LEU A 7 2.36 -7.20 7.85
N LEU A 8 3.59 -6.80 7.52
CA LEU A 8 4.40 -5.95 8.38
C LEU A 8 3.75 -4.57 8.37
N LEU A 9 3.04 -4.27 9.46
CA LEU A 9 2.32 -3.03 9.64
C LEU A 9 2.82 -2.32 10.90
N LEU A 10 3.30 -1.09 10.71
CA LEU A 10 3.60 -0.17 11.79
C LEU A 10 2.59 0.97 11.75
N LEU A 11 1.84 1.17 12.83
CA LEU A 11 0.85 2.23 12.95
C LEU A 11 1.16 3.10 14.16
N ASN A 12 1.06 4.41 13.98
CA ASN A 12 1.07 5.39 15.05
C ASN A 12 -0.23 6.22 15.04
N TYR A 13 -1.36 5.52 14.88
CA TYR A 13 -2.70 6.09 14.95
C TYR A 13 -3.28 5.90 16.37
N PRO A 14 -4.38 6.59 16.72
CA PRO A 14 -5.05 6.37 18.00
C PRO A 14 -5.32 4.87 18.23
N GLU A 15 -4.96 4.36 19.40
CA GLU A 15 -4.98 2.93 19.71
C GLU A 15 -6.37 2.31 19.52
N ASP A 16 -7.41 3.01 19.97
CA ASP A 16 -8.81 2.59 19.79
C ASP A 16 -9.19 2.45 18.32
N TRP A 17 -8.70 3.36 17.46
CA TRP A 17 -8.92 3.28 16.02
C TRP A 17 -8.21 2.08 15.41
N VAL A 18 -6.95 1.84 15.79
CA VAL A 18 -6.18 0.68 15.29
C VAL A 18 -6.90 -0.61 15.64
N LYS A 19 -7.33 -0.77 16.89
CA LYS A 19 -8.09 -1.94 17.34
C LYS A 19 -9.39 -2.09 16.53
N TYR A 20 -10.18 -1.02 16.44
CA TYR A 20 -11.43 -1.02 15.67
C TYR A 20 -11.23 -1.38 14.20
N TYR A 21 -10.18 -0.84 13.58
CA TYR A 21 -9.83 -1.07 12.18
C TYR A 21 -9.62 -2.56 11.88
N PHE A 22 -8.91 -3.27 12.77
CA PHE A 22 -8.66 -4.70 12.62
C PHE A 22 -9.87 -5.55 12.98
N GLU A 23 -10.62 -5.21 14.03
CA GLU A 23 -11.87 -5.89 14.38
C GLU A 23 -12.89 -5.87 13.23
N LYS A 24 -12.98 -4.74 12.52
CA LYS A 24 -13.85 -4.57 11.34
C LYS A 24 -13.25 -5.09 10.04
N GLN A 25 -12.00 -5.54 10.06
CA GLN A 25 -11.27 -6.04 8.89
C GLN A 25 -11.26 -5.04 7.72
N PHE A 26 -11.10 -3.75 7.98
CA PHE A 26 -11.17 -2.73 6.91
C PHE A 26 -10.13 -2.93 5.82
N TYR A 27 -8.97 -3.52 6.16
CA TYR A 27 -7.93 -3.92 5.20
C TYR A 27 -8.43 -4.86 4.09
N ASN A 28 -9.56 -5.54 4.27
CA ASN A 28 -10.15 -6.44 3.29
C ASN A 28 -11.05 -5.69 2.29
N GLY A 29 -10.51 -4.64 1.66
CA GLY A 29 -11.14 -3.91 0.57
C GLY A 29 -12.14 -2.81 0.97
N THR A 30 -12.40 -2.62 2.27
CA THR A 30 -13.19 -1.45 2.73
C THR A 30 -12.30 -0.20 2.78
N ASP A 31 -11.08 -0.34 3.27
CA ASP A 31 -10.05 0.66 3.11
C ASP A 31 -9.59 0.68 1.64
N PHE A 32 -10.13 1.65 0.89
CA PHE A 32 -9.78 1.87 -0.50
C PHE A 32 -8.39 2.51 -0.67
N VAL A 33 -7.86 3.20 0.36
CA VAL A 33 -6.50 3.75 0.35
C VAL A 33 -5.49 2.61 0.29
N VAL A 34 -5.68 1.57 1.11
CA VAL A 34 -4.82 0.38 1.12
C VAL A 34 -5.05 -0.47 -0.13
N SER A 35 -6.29 -0.83 -0.43
CA SER A 35 -6.58 -1.78 -1.51
C SER A 35 -6.25 -1.27 -2.92
N LEU A 36 -6.22 0.06 -3.15
CA LEU A 36 -5.83 0.63 -4.45
C LEU A 36 -4.32 0.83 -4.60
N THR A 37 -3.54 0.79 -3.51
CA THR A 37 -2.07 0.97 -3.52
C THR A 37 -1.38 0.17 -4.63
N PRO A 38 -1.68 -1.12 -4.87
CA PRO A 38 -0.98 -1.90 -5.90
C PRO A 38 -1.16 -1.36 -7.33
N THR A 39 -2.18 -0.54 -7.57
CA THR A 39 -2.51 0.04 -8.88
C THR A 39 -2.00 1.47 -9.07
N LEU A 40 -1.60 2.16 -8.00
CA LEU A 40 -1.24 3.58 -8.00
C LEU A 40 0.27 3.77 -7.98
N ARG A 41 0.86 4.27 -9.08
CA ARG A 41 2.33 4.43 -9.19
C ARG A 41 2.92 5.69 -8.55
N LYS A 42 2.09 6.66 -8.18
CA LYS A 42 2.52 7.97 -7.67
C LYS A 42 1.94 8.19 -6.28
N PRO A 43 2.56 9.04 -5.44
CA PRO A 43 1.92 9.50 -4.21
C PRO A 43 0.52 10.03 -4.48
N TYR A 44 -0.42 9.74 -3.59
CA TYR A 44 -1.82 10.11 -3.77
C TYR A 44 -2.41 10.66 -2.47
N LEU A 45 -3.15 11.76 -2.63
CA LEU A 45 -3.90 12.36 -1.53
C LEU A 45 -5.23 11.63 -1.36
N TRP A 46 -5.63 11.39 -0.11
CA TRP A 46 -6.84 10.63 0.17
C TRP A 46 -8.10 11.35 -0.32
N ASN A 47 -8.19 12.67 -0.18
CA ASN A 47 -9.32 13.45 -0.70
C ASN A 47 -9.42 13.39 -2.23
N LYS A 48 -8.31 13.57 -2.96
CA LYS A 48 -8.30 13.46 -4.43
C LYS A 48 -8.64 12.04 -4.87
N LEU A 49 -8.17 11.02 -4.14
CA LEU A 49 -8.52 9.64 -4.43
C LEU A 49 -10.04 9.43 -4.30
N GLN A 50 -10.67 9.94 -3.23
CA GLN A 50 -12.13 9.88 -3.01
C GLN A 50 -12.94 10.47 -4.19
N GLU A 51 -12.46 11.54 -4.80
CA GLU A 51 -13.12 12.19 -5.95
C GLU A 51 -13.06 11.32 -7.22
N THR A 52 -12.04 10.48 -7.35
CA THR A 52 -11.80 9.67 -8.55
C THR A 52 -12.43 8.27 -8.49
N VAL A 53 -12.78 7.79 -7.30
CA VAL A 53 -13.26 6.42 -7.10
C VAL A 53 -14.75 6.40 -6.76
N GLY A 54 -15.50 5.51 -7.41
CA GLY A 54 -16.90 5.27 -7.07
C GLY A 54 -17.00 4.52 -5.74
N LEU A 55 -17.12 5.26 -4.63
CA LEU A 55 -17.16 4.66 -3.29
C LEU A 55 -18.48 3.93 -3.02
N LYS A 56 -18.36 2.72 -2.47
CA LYS A 56 -19.51 1.95 -1.97
C LYS A 56 -19.94 2.47 -0.59
N SER A 57 -21.16 2.13 -0.17
CA SER A 57 -21.72 2.57 1.12
C SER A 57 -20.85 2.22 2.32
N ASN A 58 -20.24 1.04 2.34
CA ASN A 58 -19.32 0.64 3.42
C ASN A 58 -18.02 1.45 3.43
N GLN A 59 -17.51 1.85 2.26
CA GLN A 59 -16.30 2.68 2.15
C GLN A 59 -16.59 4.14 2.56
N LEU A 60 -17.79 4.64 2.27
CA LEU A 60 -18.26 5.94 2.77
C LEU A 60 -18.41 5.94 4.30
N MET A 61 -18.94 4.86 4.87
CA MET A 61 -19.04 4.70 6.32
C MET A 61 -17.66 4.68 6.97
N PHE A 62 -16.73 3.89 6.45
CA PHE A 62 -15.34 3.85 6.88
C PHE A 62 -14.69 5.24 6.89
N LEU A 63 -14.91 6.05 5.84
CA LEU A 63 -14.39 7.42 5.81
C LEU A 63 -14.94 8.28 6.94
N ASN A 64 -16.24 8.20 7.23
CA ASN A 64 -16.83 8.97 8.33
C ASN A 64 -16.26 8.52 9.68
N GLU A 65 -16.15 7.22 9.92
CA GLU A 65 -15.55 6.67 11.14
C GLU A 65 -14.08 7.08 11.28
N SER A 66 -13.31 7.09 10.18
CA SER A 66 -11.91 7.54 10.20
C SER A 66 -11.79 9.02 10.59
N ARG A 67 -12.73 9.86 10.16
CA ARG A 67 -12.79 11.29 10.54
C ARG A 67 -13.11 11.46 12.01
N GLU A 68 -14.01 10.64 12.58
CA GLU A 68 -14.30 10.63 14.01
C GLU A 68 -13.05 10.26 14.84
N ALA A 69 -12.21 9.36 14.30
CA ALA A 69 -10.90 9.04 14.84
C ALA A 69 -9.81 10.10 14.56
N LYS A 70 -10.16 11.27 14.02
CA LYS A 70 -9.26 12.37 13.62
C LYS A 70 -8.26 11.99 12.52
N LEU A 71 -8.60 11.04 11.65
CA LEU A 71 -7.87 10.71 10.44
C LEU A 71 -8.61 11.31 9.24
N HIS A 72 -8.57 12.64 9.12
CA HIS A 72 -9.42 13.35 8.18
C HIS A 72 -8.95 13.22 6.73
N ASN A 73 -7.66 13.40 6.52
CA ASN A 73 -7.03 13.42 5.21
C ASN A 73 -5.58 12.96 5.33
N GLY A 74 -4.91 12.76 4.21
CA GLY A 74 -3.55 12.24 4.24
C GLY A 74 -2.94 12.03 2.87
N LEU A 75 -1.72 11.51 2.91
CA LEU A 75 -0.90 11.15 1.77
C LEU A 75 -0.49 9.72 1.91
N SER A 76 -0.62 8.93 0.85
CA SER A 76 -0.05 7.59 0.77
C SER A 76 1.00 7.55 -0.32
N ILE A 77 2.13 6.92 -0.01
CA ILE A 77 3.29 6.80 -0.88
C ILE A 77 3.53 5.31 -1.15
N PRO A 78 3.19 4.84 -2.36
CA PRO A 78 3.40 3.46 -2.75
C PRO A 78 4.90 3.21 -3.00
N ILE A 79 5.40 2.09 -2.50
CA ILE A 79 6.78 1.63 -2.66
C ILE A 79 6.73 0.18 -3.15
N TYR A 80 7.46 -0.13 -4.21
CA TYR A 80 7.41 -1.44 -4.86
C TYR A 80 8.74 -2.16 -4.74
N GLY A 81 8.67 -3.42 -4.30
CA GLY A 81 9.81 -4.30 -4.19
C GLY A 81 10.18 -4.97 -5.52
N PRO A 82 11.39 -5.53 -5.64
CA PRO A 82 11.88 -6.16 -6.87
C PRO A 82 11.14 -7.45 -7.25
N ALA A 83 10.45 -8.11 -6.32
CA ALA A 83 9.68 -9.34 -6.60
C ALA A 83 8.16 -9.09 -6.72
N GLY A 84 7.76 -7.84 -6.96
CA GLY A 84 6.36 -7.46 -7.17
C GLY A 84 5.59 -7.17 -5.89
N GLU A 85 6.28 -7.03 -4.76
CA GLU A 85 5.68 -6.57 -3.51
C GLU A 85 5.20 -5.13 -3.61
N ALA A 86 4.10 -4.82 -2.93
CA ALA A 86 3.57 -3.46 -2.81
C ALA A 86 3.49 -3.09 -1.33
N TYR A 87 4.24 -2.05 -0.95
CA TYR A 87 4.24 -1.42 0.35
C TYR A 87 3.62 -0.02 0.24
N VAL A 88 3.16 0.50 1.37
CA VAL A 88 2.65 1.87 1.45
C VAL A 88 3.12 2.52 2.74
N VAL A 89 3.64 3.74 2.63
CA VAL A 89 3.84 4.62 3.78
C VAL A 89 2.75 5.69 3.72
N SER A 90 1.99 5.82 4.81
CA SER A 90 0.83 6.70 4.88
C SER A 90 1.01 7.74 5.98
N TYR A 91 0.80 9.00 5.63
CA TYR A 91 0.79 10.14 6.54
C TYR A 91 -0.64 10.62 6.70
N ALA A 92 -1.21 10.42 7.90
CA ALA A 92 -2.53 10.96 8.24
C ALA A 92 -2.42 12.35 8.85
N SER A 93 -3.44 13.17 8.62
CA SER A 93 -3.61 14.48 9.23
C SER A 93 -4.92 14.52 10.02
N SER A 94 -4.84 15.11 11.21
CA SER A 94 -6.01 15.49 11.99
C SER A 94 -6.66 16.80 11.53
N GLN A 95 -6.06 17.48 10.55
CA GLN A 95 -6.67 18.65 9.91
C GLN A 95 -7.45 18.21 8.67
N PRO A 96 -8.63 18.80 8.39
CA PRO A 96 -9.39 18.46 7.18
C PRO A 96 -8.70 18.86 5.87
N ASN A 97 -8.03 20.02 5.86
CA ASN A 97 -7.38 20.57 4.67
C ASN A 97 -5.92 20.97 4.94
N PRO A 98 -5.05 19.99 5.19
CA PRO A 98 -3.62 20.23 5.38
C PRO A 98 -2.96 20.59 4.05
N ASP A 99 -1.95 21.48 4.08
CA ASP A 99 -1.12 21.80 2.90
C ASP A 99 -0.07 20.71 2.64
N ILE A 100 -0.55 19.50 2.34
CA ILE A 100 0.31 18.33 2.10
C ILE A 100 1.14 18.52 0.83
N GLU A 101 0.58 19.17 -0.19
CA GLU A 101 1.24 19.30 -1.50
C GLU A 101 2.51 20.13 -1.41
N ALA A 102 2.53 21.19 -0.61
CA ALA A 102 3.73 21.98 -0.35
C ALA A 102 4.87 21.14 0.29
N HIS A 103 4.54 20.07 1.01
CA HIS A 103 5.50 19.21 1.70
C HIS A 103 5.77 17.88 0.98
N LEU A 104 5.17 17.66 -0.19
CA LEU A 104 5.22 16.38 -0.89
C LEU A 104 6.65 15.86 -1.16
N PRO A 105 7.63 16.66 -1.65
CA PRO A 105 8.99 16.17 -1.88
C PRO A 105 9.66 15.65 -0.60
N THR A 106 9.45 16.34 0.52
CA THR A 106 10.00 15.99 1.83
C THR A 106 9.35 14.71 2.36
N LEU A 107 8.02 14.64 2.37
CA LEU A 107 7.27 13.45 2.83
C LEU A 107 7.61 12.21 2.00
N ARG A 108 7.80 12.39 0.68
CA ARG A 108 8.26 11.32 -0.20
C ARG A 108 9.64 10.83 0.15
N THR A 109 10.59 11.74 0.36
CA THR A 109 11.95 11.37 0.76
C THR A 109 11.94 10.62 2.08
N LEU A 110 11.21 11.12 3.08
CA LEU A 110 11.06 10.46 4.38
C LEU A 110 10.45 9.07 4.27
N ALA A 111 9.47 8.86 3.39
CA ALA A 111 8.84 7.55 3.22
C ALA A 111 9.83 6.49 2.69
N TYR A 112 10.64 6.85 1.68
CA TYR A 112 11.66 5.93 1.17
C TYR A 112 12.79 5.67 2.18
N GLN A 113 13.22 6.71 2.90
CA GLN A 113 14.23 6.55 3.95
C GLN A 113 13.72 5.69 5.10
N PHE A 114 12.47 5.89 5.53
CA PHE A 114 11.81 5.03 6.51
C PHE A 114 11.73 3.59 6.03
N TYR A 115 11.27 3.35 4.79
CA TYR A 115 11.19 2.02 4.22
C TYR A 115 12.55 1.31 4.19
N SER A 116 13.61 2.00 3.75
CA SER A 116 14.97 1.46 3.76
C SER A 116 15.43 1.08 5.16
N ALA A 117 15.36 2.02 6.11
CA ALA A 117 15.80 1.78 7.49
C ALA A 117 14.95 0.72 8.21
N PHE A 118 13.65 0.69 7.95
CA PHE A 118 12.76 -0.32 8.49
C PHE A 118 13.07 -1.70 7.92
N GLY A 119 13.37 -1.79 6.62
CA GLY A 119 13.81 -3.03 5.99
C GLY A 119 15.05 -3.61 6.65
N ASP A 120 16.07 -2.77 6.85
CA ASP A 120 17.32 -3.16 7.52
C ASP A 120 17.06 -3.65 8.97
N LEU A 121 16.23 -2.92 9.73
CA LEU A 121 15.92 -3.26 11.13
C LEU A 121 15.03 -4.50 11.27
N ALA A 122 14.08 -4.67 10.37
CA ALA A 122 13.16 -5.81 10.37
C ALA A 122 13.79 -7.09 9.82
N GLY A 123 15.04 -7.03 9.31
CA GLY A 123 15.69 -8.14 8.64
C GLY A 123 14.96 -8.54 7.37
N LEU A 124 14.34 -7.56 6.68
CA LEU A 124 13.81 -7.78 5.35
C LEU A 124 15.01 -7.86 4.40
N GLU A 125 15.55 -9.07 4.27
CA GLU A 125 16.53 -9.36 3.22
C GLU A 125 15.85 -9.15 1.86
N ASP A 126 16.61 -8.64 0.89
CA ASP A 126 16.18 -8.68 -0.50
C ASP A 126 15.82 -10.13 -0.83
N ILE A 127 14.52 -10.39 -1.04
CA ILE A 127 14.07 -11.66 -1.59
C ILE A 127 14.49 -11.64 -3.04
N VAL A 128 15.77 -11.95 -3.30
CA VAL A 128 16.22 -12.29 -4.63
C VAL A 128 15.43 -13.54 -4.98
N PRO A 129 14.58 -13.51 -6.03
CA PRO A 129 13.82 -14.69 -6.42
C PRO A 129 14.82 -15.84 -6.61
N SER A 130 14.74 -16.86 -5.75
CA SER A 130 15.66 -17.99 -5.78
C SER A 130 15.47 -18.88 -7.01
N ILE A 131 14.40 -18.60 -7.78
CA ILE A 131 14.06 -19.28 -9.02
C ILE A 131 15.02 -18.83 -10.11
N LYS A 132 16.06 -19.63 -10.34
CA LYS A 132 16.92 -19.51 -11.51
C LYS A 132 16.33 -20.36 -12.64
N LEU A 133 15.83 -19.68 -13.66
CA LEU A 133 15.40 -20.33 -14.90
C LEU A 133 16.62 -20.63 -15.76
N THR A 134 16.65 -21.81 -16.39
CA THR A 134 17.54 -22.06 -17.51
C THR A 134 17.17 -21.17 -18.70
N SER A 135 18.11 -20.96 -19.63
CA SER A 135 17.82 -20.19 -20.85
C SER A 135 16.60 -20.71 -21.60
N ARG A 136 16.37 -22.04 -21.59
CA ARG A 136 15.22 -22.66 -22.25
C ARG A 136 13.90 -22.45 -21.50
N GLU A 137 13.90 -22.55 -20.18
CA GLU A 137 12.69 -22.29 -19.38
C GLU A 137 12.25 -20.83 -19.49
N LEU A 138 13.20 -19.89 -19.48
CA LEU A 138 12.92 -18.47 -19.69
C LEU A 138 12.31 -18.23 -21.07
N GLU A 139 12.87 -18.82 -22.11
CA GLU A 139 12.34 -18.75 -23.48
C GLU A 139 10.91 -19.30 -23.55
N CYS A 140 10.68 -20.49 -23.02
CA CYS A 140 9.35 -21.11 -23.00
C CYS A 140 8.32 -20.26 -22.23
N LEU A 141 8.69 -19.72 -21.07
CA LEU A 141 7.81 -18.84 -20.28
C LEU A 141 7.53 -17.51 -20.98
N THR A 142 8.51 -16.96 -21.70
CA THR A 142 8.34 -15.75 -22.51
C THR A 142 7.30 -15.98 -23.61
N TRP A 143 7.42 -17.08 -24.36
CA TRP A 143 6.44 -17.42 -25.40
C TRP A 143 5.05 -17.72 -24.85
N ALA A 144 4.98 -18.41 -23.71
CA ALA A 144 3.71 -18.66 -23.03
C ALA A 144 3.05 -17.36 -22.57
N ALA A 145 3.82 -16.40 -22.05
CA ALA A 145 3.33 -15.08 -21.64
C ALA A 145 2.81 -14.25 -22.83
N GLU A 146 3.35 -14.45 -24.03
CA GLU A 146 2.83 -13.89 -25.28
C GLU A 146 1.63 -14.65 -25.86
N GLY A 147 1.19 -15.74 -25.21
CA GLY A 147 0.02 -16.52 -25.61
C GLY A 147 0.29 -17.62 -26.64
N LYS A 148 1.55 -18.05 -26.82
CA LYS A 148 1.88 -19.19 -27.68
C LYS A 148 1.48 -20.51 -27.02
N SER A 149 0.98 -21.45 -27.83
CA SER A 149 0.72 -22.82 -27.44
C SER A 149 2.02 -23.64 -27.32
N ALA A 150 1.93 -24.81 -26.68
CA ALA A 150 3.03 -25.76 -26.58
C ALA A 150 3.34 -26.51 -27.88
N TRP A 151 2.60 -26.22 -28.96
CA TRP A 151 2.66 -26.83 -30.29
C TRP A 151 2.65 -25.75 -31.36
#